data_AF-A0A1I7H6Y4-F1
#
_entry.id   AF-A0A1I7H6Y4-F1
#
_cell.length_a   1.000
_cell.length_b   1.000
_cell.length_c   1.000
_cell.angle_alpha   90.00
_cell.angle_beta   90.00
_cell.angle_gamma   90.00
#
_symmetry.space_group_name_H-M   'P 1'
#
loop_
_entity.id
_entity.type
_entity.pdbx_description
1 polymer ?
#
loop_
_entity_poly.entity_id
_entity_poly.type
_entity_poly.pdbx_seq_one_letter_code
_entity_poly.pdbx_strand_id
1 'polypeptide(L)'
;MGTLFHCAALFIAALLCGCATTTTVTTAPAGQAPVCQPESKLKATVLWQTRWRADQKDVPQREAAAARGMADFFAGAACFPTTTVARADADHPAFTVPPGSDMLLVLTVRELGPTVKLLSSAALIEGGTEVAVDVARYVPGGSAPDRQFSIHWRSGGPGVVKGVQSLPADLAAALRAGLQAR
;
A
#
# COMPACT_ATOMS: atom_id res chain seq x y z
N MET A 1 29.69 -11.75 52.82
CA MET A 1 29.55 -12.31 51.46
C MET A 1 28.09 -12.67 51.25
N GLY A 2 27.35 -11.99 50.36
CA GLY A 2 25.98 -12.45 50.05
C GLY A 2 25.01 -11.50 49.36
N THR A 3 25.30 -10.20 49.21
CA THR A 3 24.29 -9.22 48.74
C THR A 3 24.60 -8.54 47.40
N LEU A 4 25.59 -9.03 46.64
CA LEU A 4 25.99 -8.44 45.35
C LEU A 4 25.52 -9.21 44.10
N PHE A 5 24.91 -10.38 44.25
CA PHE A 5 24.55 -11.25 43.11
C PHE A 5 23.12 -11.08 42.58
N HIS A 6 22.23 -10.35 43.27
CA HIS A 6 20.81 -10.27 42.89
C HIS A 6 20.45 -9.12 41.93
N CYS A 7 21.33 -8.12 41.75
CA CYS A 7 21.04 -7.00 40.84
C CYS A 7 21.41 -7.26 39.37
N ALA A 8 22.25 -8.26 39.09
CA ALA A 8 22.72 -8.53 37.72
C ALA A 8 21.73 -9.36 36.88
N ALA A 9 20.81 -10.10 37.50
CA ALA A 9 19.88 -10.97 36.78
C ALA A 9 18.66 -10.25 36.20
N LEU A 10 18.32 -9.05 36.69
CA LEU A 10 17.13 -8.30 36.27
C LEU A 10 17.35 -7.41 35.03
N PHE A 11 18.59 -7.19 34.60
CA PHE A 11 18.90 -6.35 33.44
C PHE A 11 18.91 -7.09 32.08
N ILE A 12 18.90 -8.43 32.07
CA ILE A 12 18.99 -9.21 30.81
C ILE A 12 17.59 -9.55 30.25
N ALA A 13 16.52 -9.50 31.06
CA ALA A 13 15.17 -9.89 30.64
C ALA A 13 14.40 -8.81 29.85
N ALA A 14 14.93 -7.59 29.70
CA ALA A 14 14.22 -6.48 29.05
C ALA A 14 14.46 -6.35 27.53
N LEU A 15 15.26 -7.22 26.92
CA LEU A 15 15.74 -7.05 25.53
C LEU A 15 15.02 -7.89 24.45
N LEU A 16 13.98 -8.67 24.79
CA LEU A 16 13.39 -9.64 23.84
C LEU A 16 11.90 -9.46 23.52
N CYS A 17 11.23 -8.40 23.98
CA CYS A 17 9.83 -8.12 23.62
C CYS A 17 9.72 -7.24 22.35
N GLY A 18 10.42 -7.62 21.28
CA GLY A 18 10.19 -7.03 19.96
C GLY A 18 9.09 -7.79 19.24
N CYS A 19 7.85 -7.28 19.24
CA CYS A 19 6.87 -7.68 18.23
C CYS A 19 7.39 -7.21 16.88
N ALA A 20 8.22 -8.00 16.22
CA ALA A 20 8.88 -7.64 14.97
C ALA A 20 7.88 -7.69 13.81
N THR A 21 6.95 -6.73 13.78
CA THR A 21 6.17 -6.46 12.56
C THR A 21 7.12 -5.84 11.56
N THR A 22 7.42 -6.59 10.51
CA THR A 22 8.30 -6.13 9.43
C THR A 22 7.42 -5.63 8.29
N THR A 23 7.71 -4.43 7.81
CA THR A 23 7.03 -3.86 6.65
C THR A 23 8.02 -3.74 5.51
N THR A 24 7.69 -4.31 4.36
CA THR A 24 8.51 -4.25 3.14
C THR A 24 7.70 -3.61 2.02
N VAL A 25 8.38 -2.79 1.22
CA VAL A 25 7.84 -2.19 0.00
C VAL A 25 8.86 -2.43 -1.11
N THR A 26 8.37 -2.87 -2.26
CA THR A 26 9.16 -3.00 -3.48
C THR A 26 8.38 -2.42 -4.64
N THR A 27 9.11 -1.84 -5.60
CA THR A 27 8.55 -1.40 -6.87
C THR A 27 9.16 -2.19 -8.01
N ALA A 28 8.38 -2.41 -9.07
CA ALA A 28 8.82 -3.13 -10.26
C ALA A 28 8.50 -2.29 -11.51
N PRO A 29 9.51 -1.80 -12.27
CA PRO A 29 10.94 -1.93 -11.99
C PRO A 29 11.34 -1.16 -10.72
N ALA A 30 12.42 -1.61 -10.06
CA ALA A 30 12.91 -0.96 -8.83
C ALA A 30 13.47 0.45 -9.11
N GLY A 31 13.57 1.28 -8.07
CA GLY A 31 14.17 2.62 -8.19
C GLY A 31 13.30 3.65 -8.90
N GLN A 32 11.97 3.48 -8.85
CA GLN A 32 11.03 4.49 -9.37
C GLN A 32 11.29 5.87 -8.74
N ALA A 33 11.29 6.92 -9.55
CA ALA A 33 11.28 8.28 -9.05
C ALA A 33 9.91 8.61 -8.43
N PRO A 34 9.84 9.56 -7.47
CA PRO A 34 8.56 10.07 -6.96
C PRO A 34 7.59 10.44 -8.08
N VAL A 35 6.31 10.14 -7.87
CA VAL A 35 5.25 10.42 -8.86
C VAL A 35 4.94 11.92 -8.95
N CYS A 36 5.18 12.64 -7.86
CA CYS A 36 5.11 14.08 -7.78
C CYS A 36 6.16 14.58 -6.76
N GLN A 37 6.38 15.90 -6.72
CA GLN A 37 7.22 16.55 -5.70
C GLN A 37 6.33 17.14 -4.59
N PRO A 38 6.82 17.22 -3.35
CA PRO A 38 6.17 18.02 -2.30
C PRO A 38 5.89 19.44 -2.83
N GLU A 39 4.75 20.01 -2.44
CA GLU A 39 4.33 21.38 -2.82
C GLU A 39 4.03 21.59 -4.32
N SER A 40 3.97 20.53 -5.13
CA SER A 40 3.56 20.65 -6.53
C SER A 40 2.14 21.22 -6.63
N LYS A 41 1.89 22.08 -7.64
CA LYS A 41 0.53 22.59 -7.94
C LYS A 41 -0.25 21.69 -8.91
N LEU A 42 0.12 20.41 -8.98
CA LEU A 42 -0.42 19.48 -9.95
C LEU A 42 -1.90 19.19 -9.67
N LYS A 43 -2.71 19.27 -10.73
CA LYS A 43 -4.08 18.78 -10.77
C LYS A 43 -4.08 17.34 -11.26
N ALA A 44 -4.25 16.41 -10.33
CA ALA A 44 -4.30 14.98 -10.64
C ALA A 44 -5.74 14.49 -10.75
N THR A 45 -6.03 13.74 -11.81
CA THR A 45 -7.16 12.80 -11.77
C THR A 45 -6.63 11.42 -11.41
N VAL A 46 -7.33 10.71 -10.53
CA VAL A 46 -7.03 9.34 -10.15
C VAL A 46 -8.22 8.47 -10.53
N LEU A 47 -7.98 7.49 -11.37
CA LEU A 47 -8.92 6.41 -11.62
C LEU A 47 -8.39 5.15 -10.96
N TRP A 48 -9.22 4.46 -10.20
CA TRP A 48 -8.84 3.19 -9.61
C TRP A 48 -9.77 2.06 -10.01
N GLN A 49 -9.20 0.88 -10.18
CA GLN A 49 -9.91 -0.34 -10.51
C GLN A 49 -9.33 -1.52 -9.74
N THR A 50 -9.98 -2.68 -9.86
CA THR A 50 -9.50 -3.92 -9.26
C THR A 50 -9.27 -4.96 -10.34
N ARG A 51 -8.26 -5.81 -10.14
CA ARG A 51 -8.01 -6.99 -10.95
C ARG A 51 -7.66 -8.12 -10.00
N TRP A 52 -8.68 -8.58 -9.30
CA TRP A 52 -8.55 -9.66 -8.34
C TRP A 52 -8.16 -10.97 -9.04
N ARG A 53 -7.44 -11.81 -8.31
CA ARG A 53 -7.31 -13.24 -8.65
C ARG A 53 -8.67 -13.93 -8.66
N ALA A 54 -8.77 -15.03 -9.40
CA ALA A 54 -10.03 -15.74 -9.61
C ALA A 54 -10.65 -16.27 -8.30
N ASP A 55 -9.83 -16.62 -7.31
CA ASP A 55 -10.25 -17.16 -6.02
C ASP A 55 -10.34 -16.09 -4.91
N GLN A 56 -10.38 -14.81 -5.28
CA GLN A 56 -10.43 -13.73 -4.31
C GLN A 56 -11.72 -13.79 -3.49
N LYS A 57 -11.57 -13.96 -2.18
CA LYS A 57 -12.67 -13.96 -1.22
C LYS A 57 -13.03 -12.55 -0.81
N ASP A 58 -14.25 -12.37 -0.29
CA ASP A 58 -14.72 -11.13 0.32
C ASP A 58 -14.61 -9.88 -0.57
N VAL A 59 -14.76 -10.06 -1.89
CA VAL A 59 -14.56 -9.00 -2.90
C VAL A 59 -15.25 -7.69 -2.53
N PRO A 60 -16.57 -7.66 -2.18
CA PRO A 60 -17.24 -6.39 -1.86
C PRO A 60 -16.59 -5.63 -0.70
N GLN A 61 -16.15 -6.35 0.34
CA GLN A 61 -15.54 -5.74 1.53
C GLN A 61 -14.15 -5.20 1.22
N ARG A 62 -13.40 -5.89 0.36
CA ARG A 62 -12.07 -5.45 -0.10
C ARG A 62 -12.16 -4.26 -1.04
N GLU A 63 -13.17 -4.20 -1.89
CA GLU A 63 -13.41 -3.04 -2.74
C GLU A 63 -13.84 -1.82 -1.94
N ALA A 64 -14.69 -1.99 -0.92
CA ALA A 64 -15.00 -0.93 0.03
C ALA A 64 -13.76 -0.45 0.78
N ALA A 65 -12.90 -1.39 1.23
CA ALA A 65 -11.64 -1.05 1.88
C ALA A 65 -10.67 -0.32 0.94
N ALA A 66 -10.61 -0.74 -0.33
CA ALA A 66 -9.79 -0.10 -1.35
C ALA A 66 -10.25 1.32 -1.65
N ALA A 67 -11.56 1.51 -1.84
CA ALA A 67 -12.17 2.83 -2.04
C ALA A 67 -11.82 3.77 -0.88
N ARG A 68 -11.95 3.28 0.36
CA ARG A 68 -11.64 4.06 1.56
C ARG A 68 -10.14 4.39 1.65
N GLY A 69 -9.27 3.41 1.44
CA GLY A 69 -7.81 3.61 1.50
C GLY A 69 -7.30 4.56 0.42
N MET A 70 -7.86 4.52 -0.79
CA MET A 70 -7.58 5.49 -1.85
C MET A 70 -7.98 6.91 -1.41
N ALA A 71 -9.22 7.08 -0.94
CA ALA A 71 -9.72 8.37 -0.49
C ALA A 71 -8.88 8.95 0.66
N ASP A 72 -8.57 8.13 1.68
CA ASP A 72 -7.77 8.55 2.84
C ASP A 72 -6.34 8.93 2.43
N PHE A 73 -5.71 8.21 1.49
CA PHE A 73 -4.38 8.55 0.99
C PHE A 73 -4.37 9.90 0.26
N PHE A 74 -5.25 10.09 -0.75
CA PHE A 74 -5.24 11.30 -1.57
C PHE A 74 -5.76 12.54 -0.82
N ALA A 75 -6.60 12.38 0.20
CA ALA A 75 -7.00 13.49 1.07
C ALA A 75 -5.84 14.02 1.93
N GLY A 76 -4.85 13.18 2.24
CA GLY A 76 -3.71 13.54 3.10
C GLY A 76 -2.37 13.70 2.40
N ALA A 77 -2.28 13.44 1.10
CA ALA A 77 -1.02 13.52 0.36
C ALA A 77 -0.72 14.96 -0.08
N ALA A 78 0.27 15.60 0.56
CA ALA A 78 0.69 16.98 0.27
C ALA A 78 1.09 17.21 -1.20
N CYS A 79 1.59 16.15 -1.82
CA CYS A 79 2.03 16.08 -3.21
C CYS A 79 0.88 16.17 -4.24
N PHE A 80 -0.37 16.06 -3.78
CA PHE A 80 -1.59 15.95 -4.58
C PHE A 80 -2.66 16.96 -4.11
N PRO A 81 -2.37 18.28 -4.09
CA PRO A 81 -3.25 19.27 -3.45
C PRO A 81 -4.57 19.49 -4.18
N THR A 82 -4.66 19.11 -5.45
CA THR A 82 -5.91 19.14 -6.22
C THR A 82 -6.08 17.79 -6.89
N THR A 83 -6.91 16.94 -6.30
CA THR A 83 -7.12 15.57 -6.77
C THR A 83 -8.59 15.23 -6.87
N THR A 84 -8.97 14.63 -7.99
CA THR A 84 -10.26 13.92 -8.11
C THR A 84 -9.98 12.42 -8.12
N VAL A 85 -10.62 11.68 -7.22
CA VAL A 85 -10.51 10.22 -7.15
C VAL A 85 -11.84 9.60 -7.55
N ALA A 86 -11.82 8.71 -8.54
CA ALA A 86 -13.00 7.99 -8.99
C ALA A 86 -12.70 6.53 -9.29
N ARG A 87 -13.72 5.68 -9.18
CA ARG A 87 -13.67 4.31 -9.69
C ARG A 87 -13.62 4.37 -11.21
N ALA A 88 -12.74 3.59 -11.83
CA ALA A 88 -12.75 3.44 -13.28
C ALA A 88 -14.04 2.73 -13.72
N ASP A 89 -14.64 3.22 -14.80
CA ASP A 89 -15.76 2.56 -15.42
C ASP A 89 -15.27 1.31 -16.17
N ALA A 90 -15.91 0.17 -15.93
CA ALA A 90 -15.55 -1.09 -16.57
C ALA A 90 -15.72 -1.04 -18.10
N ASP A 91 -16.59 -0.16 -18.59
CA ASP A 91 -16.92 -0.03 -20.00
C ASP A 91 -15.99 0.93 -20.77
N HIS A 92 -15.03 1.57 -20.09
CA HIS A 92 -14.09 2.53 -20.69
C HIS A 92 -12.65 2.01 -20.66
N PRO A 93 -12.21 1.24 -21.68
CA PRO A 93 -10.88 0.63 -21.69
C PRO A 93 -9.75 1.63 -21.97
N ALA A 94 -10.07 2.80 -22.52
CA ALA A 94 -9.08 3.82 -22.88
C ALA A 94 -8.97 4.89 -21.79
N PHE A 95 -7.79 4.97 -21.18
CA PHE A 95 -7.47 6.01 -20.21
C PHE A 95 -6.93 7.23 -20.92
N THR A 96 -7.61 8.37 -20.74
CA THR A 96 -7.18 9.67 -21.27
C THR A 96 -7.17 10.69 -20.15
N VAL A 97 -6.16 11.56 -20.12
CA VAL A 97 -6.09 12.64 -19.15
C VAL A 97 -7.29 13.57 -19.34
N PRO A 98 -8.17 13.77 -18.34
CA PRO A 98 -9.32 14.64 -18.49
C PRO A 98 -8.91 16.09 -18.75
N PRO A 99 -9.70 16.86 -19.53
CA PRO A 99 -9.45 18.29 -19.72
C PRO A 99 -9.28 19.02 -18.38
N GLY A 100 -8.23 19.83 -18.28
CA GLY A 100 -7.92 20.60 -17.07
C GLY A 100 -7.15 19.84 -15.97
N SER A 101 -6.83 18.56 -16.18
CA SER A 101 -5.87 17.80 -15.35
C SER A 101 -4.46 17.87 -15.94
N ASP A 102 -3.46 17.95 -15.08
CA ASP A 102 -2.04 17.89 -15.46
C ASP A 102 -1.56 16.44 -15.63
N MET A 103 -2.26 15.48 -15.00
CA MET A 103 -2.01 14.05 -15.18
C MET A 103 -3.22 13.21 -14.83
N LEU A 104 -3.21 11.97 -15.32
CA LEU A 104 -4.06 10.88 -14.86
C LEU A 104 -3.20 9.77 -14.23
N LEU A 105 -3.54 9.37 -13.02
CA LEU A 105 -3.02 8.16 -12.39
C LEU A 105 -4.10 7.07 -12.45
N VAL A 106 -3.75 5.95 -13.05
CA VAL A 106 -4.57 4.74 -13.04
C VAL A 106 -3.97 3.76 -12.06
N LEU A 107 -4.74 3.39 -11.04
CA LEU A 107 -4.33 2.48 -9.97
C LEU A 107 -5.15 1.19 -10.04
N THR A 108 -4.51 0.07 -10.35
CA THR A 108 -5.19 -1.24 -10.39
C THR A 108 -4.79 -2.07 -9.18
N VAL A 109 -5.71 -2.25 -8.25
CA VAL A 109 -5.50 -3.09 -7.06
C VAL A 109 -5.63 -4.55 -7.46
N ARG A 110 -4.53 -5.31 -7.34
CA ARG A 110 -4.50 -6.75 -7.62
C ARG A 110 -4.67 -7.59 -6.36
N GLU A 111 -4.11 -7.13 -5.25
CA GLU A 111 -4.21 -7.78 -3.94
C GLU A 111 -4.43 -6.73 -2.87
N LEU A 112 -5.32 -7.03 -1.93
CA LEU A 112 -5.55 -6.25 -0.72
C LEU A 112 -6.12 -7.20 0.32
N GLY A 113 -5.27 -7.69 1.22
CA GLY A 113 -5.75 -8.71 2.13
C GLY A 113 -4.79 -9.23 3.18
N PRO A 114 -5.35 -9.84 4.24
CA PRO A 114 -4.54 -10.56 5.19
C PRO A 114 -3.88 -11.76 4.52
N THR A 115 -2.64 -12.03 4.90
CA THR A 115 -1.89 -13.24 4.54
C THR A 115 -1.56 -14.03 5.79
N VAL A 116 -1.52 -15.36 5.66
CA VAL A 116 -1.10 -16.28 6.71
C VAL A 116 -0.11 -17.25 6.09
N LYS A 117 1.08 -17.35 6.68
CA LYS A 117 2.08 -18.34 6.32
C LYS A 117 2.28 -19.30 7.49
N LEU A 118 2.34 -20.58 7.17
CA LEU A 118 2.68 -21.64 8.11
C LEU A 118 4.14 -22.02 7.88
N LEU A 119 5.02 -21.69 8.83
CA LEU A 119 6.43 -22.04 8.75
C LEU A 119 6.69 -23.35 9.52
N SER A 120 7.53 -24.20 8.94
CA SER A 120 7.69 -25.61 9.33
C SER A 120 8.61 -25.88 10.53
N SER A 121 9.30 -24.88 11.10
CA SER A 121 10.38 -25.13 12.06
C SER A 121 10.16 -24.71 13.51
N ALA A 122 9.08 -24.01 13.87
CA ALA A 122 8.63 -23.84 15.27
C ALA A 122 7.27 -23.10 15.34
N ALA A 123 6.13 -23.80 15.20
CA ALA A 123 4.77 -23.32 15.53
C ALA A 123 4.49 -21.79 15.44
N LEU A 124 4.95 -21.15 14.37
CA LEU A 124 4.89 -19.70 14.18
C LEU A 124 3.94 -19.45 13.02
N ILE A 125 2.72 -19.05 13.37
CA ILE A 125 1.78 -18.46 12.42
C ILE A 125 2.30 -17.06 12.14
N GLU A 126 2.80 -16.84 10.92
CA GLU A 126 3.17 -15.51 10.46
C GLU A 126 1.97 -14.94 9.71
N GLY A 127 1.27 -14.01 10.35
CA GLY A 127 0.21 -13.26 9.70
C GLY A 127 0.66 -11.88 9.29
N GLY A 128 -0.12 -11.24 8.43
CA GLY A 128 0.16 -9.91 7.94
C GLY A 128 -0.88 -9.45 6.94
N THR A 129 -0.57 -8.38 6.21
CA THR A 129 -1.33 -7.89 5.05
C THR A 129 -0.40 -7.84 3.86
N GLU A 130 -0.96 -8.16 2.69
CA GLU A 130 -0.34 -7.94 1.38
C GLU A 130 -1.19 -6.96 0.58
N VAL A 131 -0.50 -6.03 -0.08
CA VAL A 131 -1.08 -5.06 -1.01
C VAL A 131 -0.26 -5.07 -2.29
N ALA A 132 -0.93 -5.29 -3.42
CA ALA A 132 -0.31 -5.19 -4.74
C ALA A 132 -1.13 -4.25 -5.61
N VAL A 133 -0.47 -3.20 -6.14
CA VAL A 133 -1.11 -2.17 -6.96
C VAL A 133 -0.26 -1.91 -8.21
N ASP A 134 -0.89 -1.97 -9.39
CA ASP A 134 -0.28 -1.42 -10.60
C ASP A 134 -0.57 0.05 -10.72
N VAL A 135 0.46 0.80 -11.12
CA VAL A 135 0.42 2.24 -11.30
C VAL A 135 0.74 2.53 -12.77
N ALA A 136 -0.14 3.27 -13.42
CA ALA A 136 0.12 3.86 -14.73
C ALA A 136 -0.13 5.37 -14.66
N ARG A 137 0.85 6.16 -15.05
CA ARG A 137 0.75 7.62 -15.15
C ARG A 137 0.62 8.01 -16.60
N TYR A 138 -0.29 8.94 -16.87
CA TYR A 138 -0.53 9.53 -18.16
C TYR A 138 -0.37 11.04 -18.05
N VAL A 139 0.20 11.64 -19.09
CA VAL A 139 0.32 13.10 -19.26
C VAL A 139 -0.46 13.56 -20.49
N PRO A 140 -0.93 14.81 -20.54
CA PRO A 140 -1.68 15.33 -21.68
C PRO A 140 -0.96 15.11 -23.02
N GLY A 141 -1.71 14.75 -24.05
CA GLY A 141 -1.19 14.50 -25.40
C GLY A 141 -0.56 13.11 -25.62
N GLY A 142 -0.41 12.30 -24.57
CA GLY A 142 0.06 10.92 -24.68
C GLY A 142 -1.08 9.92 -24.95
N SER A 143 -0.83 8.94 -25.83
CA SER A 143 -1.74 7.81 -26.09
C SER A 143 -1.42 6.55 -25.27
N ALA A 144 -0.35 6.60 -24.47
CA ALA A 144 0.16 5.51 -23.64
C ALA A 144 0.68 6.10 -22.32
N PRO A 145 0.78 5.31 -21.24
CA PRO A 145 1.33 5.81 -20.00
C PRO A 145 2.80 6.23 -20.17
N ASP A 146 3.16 7.41 -19.65
CA ASP A 146 4.54 7.88 -19.65
C ASP A 146 5.39 7.17 -18.58
N ARG A 147 4.71 6.58 -17.58
CA ARG A 147 5.33 5.74 -16.55
C ARG A 147 4.40 4.63 -16.12
N GLN A 148 4.94 3.43 -15.98
CA GLN A 148 4.21 2.27 -15.48
C GLN A 148 5.10 1.44 -14.55
N PHE A 149 4.55 1.05 -13.39
CA PHE A 149 5.23 0.19 -12.42
C PHE A 149 4.23 -0.48 -11.49
N SER A 150 4.66 -1.53 -10.81
CA SER A 150 3.89 -2.14 -9.72
C SER A 150 4.46 -1.75 -8.36
N ILE A 151 3.59 -1.61 -7.37
CA ILE A 151 3.89 -1.54 -5.95
C ILE A 151 3.53 -2.88 -5.33
N HIS A 152 4.47 -3.46 -4.57
CA HIS A 152 4.22 -4.63 -3.74
C HIS A 152 4.60 -4.32 -2.31
N TRP A 153 3.63 -4.35 -1.41
CA TRP A 153 3.78 -4.00 -0.02
C TRP A 153 3.30 -5.14 0.87
N ARG A 154 4.08 -5.45 1.91
CA ARG A 154 3.74 -6.47 2.90
C ARG A 154 4.03 -5.93 4.29
N SER A 155 3.16 -6.23 5.24
CA SER A 155 3.37 -5.88 6.64
C SER A 155 2.81 -6.96 7.53
N GLY A 156 3.70 -7.60 8.30
CA GLY A 156 3.36 -8.76 9.11
C GLY A 156 4.53 -9.25 9.93
N GLY A 157 4.34 -10.37 10.61
CA GLY A 157 5.36 -11.01 11.41
C GLY A 157 4.79 -12.12 12.29
N PRO A 158 5.66 -12.80 13.04
CA PRO A 158 5.29 -13.76 14.08
C PRO A 158 4.12 -13.30 14.95
N GLY A 159 3.03 -14.08 14.98
CA GLY A 159 1.88 -13.84 15.86
C GLY A 159 1.02 -12.63 15.49
N VAL A 160 1.26 -11.96 14.37
CA VAL A 160 0.45 -10.84 13.90
C VAL A 160 -0.86 -11.37 13.32
N VAL A 161 -2.00 -10.89 13.83
CA VAL A 161 -3.32 -11.15 13.26
C VAL A 161 -3.89 -9.83 12.76
N LYS A 162 -3.99 -9.67 11.44
CA LYS A 162 -4.64 -8.52 10.81
C LYS A 162 -6.00 -8.93 10.25
N GLY A 163 -7.02 -8.14 10.58
CA GLY A 163 -8.38 -8.29 10.06
C GLY A 163 -8.65 -7.35 8.89
N VAL A 164 -9.80 -7.52 8.24
CA VAL A 164 -10.21 -6.68 7.10
C VAL A 164 -10.33 -5.18 7.44
N GLN A 165 -10.45 -4.85 8.73
CA GLN A 165 -10.54 -3.46 9.22
C GLN A 165 -9.26 -2.65 9.01
N SER A 166 -8.09 -3.29 8.95
CA SER A 166 -6.83 -2.58 8.71
C SER A 166 -6.56 -2.29 7.24
N LEU A 167 -7.30 -2.93 6.31
CA LEU A 167 -7.04 -2.87 4.88
C LEU A 167 -7.04 -1.46 4.28
N PRO A 168 -7.94 -0.53 4.66
CA PRO A 168 -7.85 0.84 4.16
C PRO A 168 -6.53 1.52 4.52
N ALA A 169 -6.08 1.35 5.77
CA ALA A 169 -4.83 1.93 6.25
C ALA A 169 -3.60 1.26 5.62
N ASP A 170 -3.64 -0.07 5.46
CA ASP A 170 -2.59 -0.84 4.80
C ASP A 170 -2.45 -0.40 3.31
N LEU A 171 -3.56 -0.19 2.58
CA LEU A 171 -3.52 0.35 1.22
C LEU A 171 -2.95 1.77 1.17
N ALA A 172 -3.41 2.67 2.05
CA ALA A 172 -2.90 4.03 2.10
C ALA A 172 -1.39 4.08 2.43
N ALA A 173 -0.92 3.18 3.30
CA ALA A 173 0.50 3.02 3.61
C ALA A 173 1.30 2.51 2.39
N ALA A 174 0.76 1.54 1.65
CA ALA A 174 1.36 1.03 0.43
C ALA A 174 1.49 2.12 -0.64
N LEU A 175 0.45 2.93 -0.86
CA LEU A 175 0.47 4.05 -1.81
C LEU A 175 1.49 5.12 -1.40
N ARG A 176 1.52 5.51 -0.12
CA ARG A 176 2.51 6.47 0.40
C ARG A 176 3.95 5.99 0.18
N ALA A 177 4.21 4.72 0.45
CA ALA A 177 5.53 4.14 0.29
C ALA A 177 5.92 3.97 -1.19
N GLY A 178 5.00 3.49 -2.04
CA GLY A 178 5.27 3.14 -3.42
C GLY A 178 5.24 4.30 -4.41
N LEU A 179 4.35 5.28 -4.21
CA LEU A 179 4.30 6.50 -5.03
C LEU A 179 5.34 7.54 -4.57
N GLN A 180 5.93 7.33 -3.39
CA GLN A 180 6.87 8.25 -2.72
C GLN A 180 6.30 9.67 -2.57
N ALA A 181 4.98 9.76 -2.38
CA ALA A 181 4.28 11.01 -2.11
C ALA A 181 4.42 11.34 -0.62
N ARG A 182 5.46 12.09 -0.28
CA ARG A 182 5.67 12.68 1.06
C ARG A 182 5.20 14.12 1.08
#